data_AF-A0A8B5WRD5-F1
#
_entry.id   AF-A0A8B5WRD5-F1
#
_cell.length_a   1.000
_cell.length_b   1.000
_cell.length_c   1.000
_cell.angle_alpha   90.00
_cell.angle_beta   90.00
_cell.angle_gamma   90.00
#
_symmetry.space_group_name_H-M   'P 1'
#
loop_
_entity.id
_entity.type
_entity.pdbx_description
1 polymer ?
#
loop_
_entity_poly.entity_id
_entity_poly.type
_entity_poly.pdbx_seq_one_letter_code
_entity_poly.pdbx_strand_id
1 'polypeptide(L)'
;MPRADLHVHSKFSDHPTEWFLQRLGAAESYTEPETVYAIACTQGMEFVTITDHNDMRGALYLKERYPDHVITGVESTVYFPEDGCKAHLLIYNLDDRQFERVQAKRKDI
;
A
#
# COMPACT_ATOMS: atom_id res chain seq x y z
N MET A 1 -20.60 -14.26 3.57
CA MET A 1 -19.68 -14.07 2.43
C MET A 1 -18.46 -13.33 2.94
N PRO A 2 -17.24 -13.70 2.53
CA PRO A 2 -16.03 -12.96 2.88
C PRO A 2 -16.12 -11.51 2.41
N ARG A 3 -15.62 -10.58 3.22
CA ARG A 3 -15.61 -9.14 2.93
C ARG A 3 -14.23 -8.56 3.23
N ALA A 4 -13.81 -7.62 2.40
CA ALA A 4 -12.58 -6.87 2.57
C ALA A 4 -12.72 -5.51 1.89
N ASP A 5 -12.08 -4.49 2.46
CA ASP A 5 -11.69 -3.31 1.69
C ASP A 5 -10.35 -3.63 0.99
N LEU A 6 -10.28 -3.33 -0.30
CA LEU A 6 -9.12 -3.64 -1.14
C LEU A 6 -8.24 -2.42 -1.39
N HIS A 7 -8.63 -1.21 -0.98
CA HIS A 7 -7.85 -0.01 -1.23
C HIS A 7 -7.84 0.87 0.02
N VAL A 8 -6.81 0.68 0.86
CA VAL A 8 -6.69 1.36 2.15
C VAL A 8 -5.27 1.84 2.37
N HIS A 9 -5.14 3.12 2.74
CA HIS A 9 -3.85 3.73 3.06
C HIS A 9 -3.65 3.87 4.58
N SER A 10 -2.45 3.54 5.02
CA SER A 10 -1.93 3.81 6.35
C SER A 10 -0.95 4.99 6.31
N LYS A 11 -0.41 5.36 7.47
CA LYS A 11 0.65 6.37 7.61
C LYS A 11 1.92 6.11 6.78
N PHE A 12 2.09 4.91 6.23
CA PHE A 12 3.25 4.63 5.38
C PHE A 12 3.08 5.12 3.94
N SER A 13 1.91 5.64 3.58
CA SER A 13 1.63 6.23 2.27
C SER A 13 2.27 7.62 2.04
N ASP A 14 3.15 8.08 2.94
CA ASP A 14 3.59 9.49 3.04
C ASP A 14 4.97 9.81 2.47
N HIS A 15 5.63 8.90 1.75
CA HIS A 15 7.00 9.13 1.29
C HIS A 15 7.09 9.41 -0.22
N PRO A 16 6.93 10.68 -0.66
CA PRO A 16 7.50 11.07 -1.93
C PRO A 16 9.03 10.97 -1.81
N THR A 17 9.66 10.36 -2.81
CA THR A 17 11.13 10.27 -2.94
C THR A 17 11.83 11.63 -3.02
N GLU A 18 11.08 12.73 -3.14
CA GLU A 18 11.58 14.10 -3.31
C GLU A 18 11.53 14.90 -2.00
N TRP A 19 12.70 15.24 -1.47
CA TRP A 19 12.93 15.97 -0.21
C TRP A 19 12.23 17.33 -0.09
N PHE A 20 11.86 17.97 -1.22
CA PHE A 20 11.22 19.28 -1.23
C PHE A 20 9.71 19.22 -0.93
N LEU A 21 9.03 18.13 -1.30
CA LEU A 21 7.59 17.94 -1.07
C LEU A 21 7.26 17.63 0.39
N GLN A 22 8.21 17.03 1.14
CA GLN A 22 8.11 16.84 2.59
C GLN A 22 7.94 18.17 3.35
N ARG A 23 8.34 19.29 2.75
CA ARG A 23 8.34 20.63 3.37
C ARG A 23 6.97 21.32 3.35
N LEU A 24 5.99 20.77 2.61
CA LEU A 24 4.63 21.32 2.49
C LEU A 24 3.56 20.58 3.34
N GLY A 25 3.93 19.45 3.95
CA GLY A 25 3.41 19.06 5.28
C GLY A 25 2.00 18.47 5.40
N ALA A 26 1.42 17.90 4.35
CA ALA A 26 0.22 17.07 4.48
C ALA A 26 0.53 15.64 4.03
N ALA A 27 0.38 14.71 4.98
CA ALA A 27 0.45 13.29 4.74
C ALA A 27 -0.88 12.81 4.14
N GLU A 28 -0.83 11.80 3.27
CA GLU A 28 -2.01 11.26 2.59
C GLU A 28 -2.85 10.39 3.55
N SER A 29 -2.23 9.82 4.58
CA SER A 29 -2.94 9.16 5.68
C SER A 29 -2.14 9.30 6.96
N TYR A 30 -2.83 9.48 8.08
CA TYR A 30 -2.21 9.48 9.42
C TYR A 30 -2.59 8.23 10.22
N THR A 31 -3.30 7.29 9.60
CA THR A 31 -3.88 6.15 10.30
C THR A 31 -2.83 5.06 10.50
N GLU A 32 -2.65 4.63 11.75
CA GLU A 32 -1.79 3.51 12.11
C GLU A 32 -2.34 2.20 11.49
N PRO A 33 -1.48 1.29 10.99
CA PRO A 33 -1.91 -0.01 10.44
C PRO A 33 -2.82 -0.79 11.40
N GLU A 34 -2.51 -0.78 12.70
CA GLU A 34 -3.32 -1.45 13.73
C GLU A 34 -4.72 -0.85 13.86
N THR A 35 -4.85 0.46 13.62
CA THR A 35 -6.16 1.12 13.62
C THR A 35 -6.96 0.71 12.39
N VAL A 36 -6.32 0.58 11.22
CA VAL A 36 -6.95 0.02 10.01
C VAL A 36 -7.47 -1.39 10.29
N TYR A 37 -6.64 -2.26 10.86
CA TYR A 37 -7.03 -3.62 11.20
C TYR A 37 -8.20 -3.66 12.19
N ALA A 38 -8.12 -2.89 13.28
CA ALA A 38 -9.18 -2.85 14.30
C ALA A 38 -10.52 -2.39 13.70
N ILE A 39 -10.51 -1.34 12.87
CA ILE A 39 -11.73 -0.86 12.20
C ILE A 39 -12.28 -1.94 11.27
N ALA A 40 -11.46 -2.54 10.42
CA ALA A 40 -11.90 -3.60 9.50
C ALA A 40 -12.56 -4.77 10.24
N CYS A 41 -11.97 -5.22 11.37
CA CYS A 41 -12.57 -6.23 12.23
C CYS A 41 -13.93 -5.78 12.80
N THR A 42 -14.04 -4.54 13.31
CA THR A 42 -15.32 -4.03 13.85
C THR A 42 -16.41 -3.91 12.78
N GLN A 43 -16.03 -3.69 11.53
CA GLN A 43 -16.96 -3.69 10.38
C GLN A 43 -17.32 -5.11 9.90
N GLY A 44 -16.74 -6.14 10.52
CA GLY A 44 -16.97 -7.55 10.20
C GLY A 44 -16.34 -7.97 8.87
N MET A 45 -15.21 -7.38 8.49
CA MET A 45 -14.39 -7.84 7.38
C MET A 45 -13.66 -9.13 7.76
N GLU A 46 -13.60 -10.07 6.82
CA GLU A 46 -12.87 -11.33 6.99
C GLU A 46 -11.38 -11.14 6.69
N PHE A 47 -11.08 -10.32 5.68
CA PHE A 47 -9.72 -9.97 5.28
C PHE A 47 -9.46 -8.47 5.37
N VAL A 48 -8.21 -8.13 5.66
CA VAL A 48 -7.69 -6.76 5.74
C VAL A 48 -6.58 -6.58 4.70
N THR A 49 -6.58 -5.43 4.04
CA THR A 49 -5.51 -5.01 3.14
C THR A 49 -4.97 -3.65 3.57
N ILE A 50 -3.71 -3.39 3.21
CA ILE A 50 -3.11 -2.06 3.17
C ILE A 50 -2.42 -1.96 1.82
N THR A 51 -2.60 -0.84 1.14
CA THR A 51 -2.10 -0.55 -0.21
C THR A 51 -1.42 0.82 -0.23
N ASP A 52 -0.42 1.00 0.62
CA ASP A 52 0.33 2.25 0.71
C ASP A 52 1.06 2.57 -0.60
N HIS A 53 1.32 3.85 -0.84
CA HIS A 53 1.99 4.29 -2.06
C HIS A 53 3.45 3.86 -2.12
N ASN A 54 3.77 2.97 -3.07
CA ASN A 54 5.13 2.49 -3.34
C ASN A 54 5.86 1.96 -2.09
N ASP A 55 5.12 1.49 -1.09
CA ASP A 55 5.63 1.05 0.21
C ASP A 55 4.77 -0.13 0.71
N MET A 56 5.42 -1.16 1.24
CA MET A 56 4.74 -2.35 1.78
C MET A 56 4.89 -2.50 3.29
N ARG A 57 5.56 -1.58 3.98
CA ARG A 57 5.84 -1.70 5.42
C ARG A 57 4.57 -1.90 6.24
N GLY A 58 3.50 -1.16 5.97
CA GLY A 58 2.22 -1.31 6.66
C GLY A 58 1.58 -2.69 6.41
N ALA A 59 1.54 -3.12 5.15
CA ALA A 59 0.97 -4.40 4.75
C ALA A 59 1.72 -5.60 5.35
N LEU A 60 3.06 -5.58 5.30
CA LEU A 60 3.93 -6.64 5.83
C LEU A 60 3.86 -6.71 7.36
N TYR A 61 3.87 -5.55 8.03
CA TYR A 61 3.70 -5.48 9.48
C TYR A 61 2.40 -6.14 9.94
N LEU A 62 1.27 -5.84 9.26
CA LEU A 62 0.01 -6.50 9.59
C LEU A 62 0.02 -7.99 9.23
N LYS A 63 0.64 -8.37 8.11
CA LYS A 63 0.75 -9.77 7.68
C LYS A 63 1.51 -10.63 8.68
N GLU A 64 2.58 -10.11 9.26
CA GLU A 64 3.36 -10.79 10.29
C GLU A 64 2.53 -11.04 11.56
N ARG A 65 1.71 -10.06 11.99
CA ARG A 65 0.86 -10.19 13.19
C ARG A 65 -0.39 -11.02 12.97
N TYR A 66 -1.00 -10.95 11.79
CA TYR A 66 -2.31 -11.53 11.49
C TYR A 66 -2.27 -12.34 10.16
N PRO A 67 -1.48 -13.43 10.10
CA PRO A 67 -1.15 -14.11 8.85
C PRO A 67 -2.37 -14.67 8.11
N ASP A 68 -3.43 -15.07 8.81
CA ASP A 68 -4.62 -15.66 8.19
C ASP A 68 -5.68 -14.63 7.76
N HIS A 69 -5.55 -13.38 8.23
CA HIS A 69 -6.54 -12.31 7.97
C HIS A 69 -6.04 -11.24 7.02
N VAL A 70 -4.72 -11.17 6.75
CA VAL A 70 -4.14 -10.09 5.96
C VAL A 70 -3.71 -10.57 4.59
N ILE A 71 -4.10 -9.82 3.56
CA ILE A 71 -3.59 -9.95 2.19
C ILE A 71 -2.68 -8.75 1.96
N THR A 72 -1.40 -9.00 1.67
CA THR A 72 -0.44 -7.92 1.41
C THR A 72 -0.82 -7.16 0.15
N GLY A 73 -0.56 -5.85 0.12
CA GLY A 73 -0.87 -5.01 -1.03
C GLY A 73 0.05 -3.81 -1.12
N VAL A 74 0.06 -3.17 -2.29
CA VAL A 74 0.74 -1.91 -2.56
C VAL A 74 0.00 -1.16 -3.66
N GLU A 75 -0.03 0.17 -3.58
CA GLU A 75 -0.39 1.03 -4.70
C GLU A 75 0.88 1.57 -5.36
N SER A 76 1.30 0.94 -6.46
CA SER A 76 2.51 1.35 -7.16
C SER A 76 2.21 2.48 -8.15
N THR A 77 2.93 3.59 -8.01
CA THR A 77 2.90 4.67 -9.00
C THR A 77 3.79 4.27 -10.17
N VAL A 78 3.18 4.12 -11.33
CA VAL A 78 3.80 3.61 -12.54
C VAL A 78 3.79 4.65 -13.66
N TYR A 79 4.66 4.48 -14.66
CA TYR A 79 4.83 5.41 -15.77
C TYR A 79 4.96 4.66 -17.10
N PHE A 80 4.16 5.07 -18.09
CA PHE A 80 4.33 4.61 -19.47
C PHE A 80 5.60 5.22 -20.10
N PRO A 81 6.46 4.42 -20.76
CA PRO A 81 7.75 4.89 -21.27
C PRO A 81 7.61 5.85 -22.46
N GLU A 82 6.50 5.81 -23.20
CA GLU A 82 6.31 6.59 -24.42
C GLU A 82 6.07 8.08 -24.14
N ASP A 83 5.37 8.40 -23.06
CA ASP A 83 4.91 9.77 -22.75
C ASP A 83 5.07 10.18 -21.27
N GLY A 84 5.55 9.27 -20.41
CA GLY A 84 5.67 9.50 -18.97
C GLY A 84 4.32 9.61 -18.25
N CYS A 85 3.22 9.17 -18.87
CA CYS A 85 1.90 9.20 -18.28
C CYS A 85 1.88 8.39 -16.97
N LYS A 86 1.42 9.03 -15.89
CA LYS A 86 1.37 8.45 -14.55
C LYS A 86 0.08 7.65 -14.37
N ALA A 87 0.20 6.40 -13.95
CA ALA A 87 -0.93 5.59 -13.47
C ALA A 87 -0.64 5.02 -12.09
N HIS A 88 -1.69 4.59 -11.39
CA HIS A 88 -1.57 3.88 -10.12
C HIS A 88 -2.08 2.45 -10.30
N LEU A 89 -1.30 1.46 -9.85
CA LEU A 89 -1.66 0.05 -9.91
C LEU A 89 -1.74 -0.53 -8.50
N LEU A 90 -2.89 -1.13 -8.18
CA LEU A 90 -3.07 -1.94 -6.99
C LEU A 90 -2.58 -3.36 -7.27
N ILE A 91 -1.63 -3.84 -6.48
CA ILE A 91 -1.04 -5.16 -6.64
C ILE A 91 -1.09 -5.87 -5.28
N TYR A 92 -1.57 -7.12 -5.27
CA TYR A 92 -1.86 -7.87 -4.05
C TYR A 92 -1.06 -9.16 -3.97
N ASN A 93 -0.97 -9.68 -2.75
CA ASN A 93 -0.33 -10.94 -2.39
C ASN A 93 1.13 -11.01 -2.87
N LEU A 94 1.85 -9.91 -2.66
CA LEU A 94 3.28 -9.80 -2.93
C LEU A 94 4.09 -10.14 -1.68
N ASP A 95 5.24 -10.78 -1.88
CA ASP A 95 6.35 -10.76 -0.94
C ASP A 95 7.34 -9.63 -1.24
N ASP A 96 8.32 -9.41 -0.36
CA ASP A 96 9.34 -8.37 -0.50
C ASP A 96 10.11 -8.46 -1.83
N ARG A 97 10.43 -9.67 -2.30
CA ARG A 97 11.20 -9.88 -3.53
C ARG A 97 10.37 -9.55 -4.76
N GLN A 98 9.09 -9.90 -4.75
CA GLN A 98 8.17 -9.55 -5.83
C GLN A 98 7.93 -8.04 -5.85
N PHE A 99 7.81 -7.41 -4.69
CA PHE A 99 7.71 -5.97 -4.57
C PHE A 99 8.94 -5.25 -5.12
N GLU A 100 10.16 -5.68 -4.79
CA GLU A 100 11.40 -5.12 -5.37
C GLU A 100 11.40 -5.18 -6.91
N ARG A 101 10.90 -6.26 -7.49
CA ARG A 101 10.77 -6.41 -8.95
C ARG A 101 9.76 -5.44 -9.54
N VAL A 102 8.64 -5.20 -8.86
CA VAL A 102 7.66 -4.16 -9.25
C VAL A 102 8.33 -2.79 -9.22
N GLN A 103 9.02 -2.46 -8.12
CA GLN A 103 9.70 -1.17 -7.96
C GLN A 103 10.77 -0.92 -9.04
N ALA A 104 11.48 -1.96 -9.47
CA ALA A 104 12.46 -1.88 -10.55
C ALA A 104 11.83 -1.63 -11.93
N LYS A 105 10.57 -2.05 -12.15
CA LYS A 105 9.89 -1.97 -13.45
C LYS A 105 8.88 -0.83 -13.56
N ARG A 106 8.47 -0.21 -12.46
CA ARG A 106 7.34 0.75 -12.45
C ARG A 106 7.52 1.98 -13.34
N LYS A 107 8.72 2.27 -13.85
CA LYS A 107 8.98 3.40 -14.76
C LYS A 107 8.96 3.03 -16.25
N ASP A 108 8.65 1.78 -16.57
CA ASP A 108 8.67 1.20 -17.92
C ASP A 108 7.60 0.10 -17.99
N ILE A 109 6.34 0.52 -17.97
CA ILE A 109 5.15 -0.34 -18.04
C ILE A 109 4.39 -0.18 -19.36
#